data_AF-A0A382ZLY2-F1
#
_entry.id   AF-A0A382ZLY2-F1
#
_cell.length_a   1.000
_cell.length_b   1.000
_cell.length_c   1.000
_cell.angle_alpha   90.00
_cell.angle_beta   90.00
_cell.angle_gamma   90.00
#
_symmetry.space_group_name_H-M   'P 1'
#
loop_
_entity.id
_entity.type
_entity.pdbx_description
1 polymer ?
#
loop_
_entity_poly.entity_id
_entity_poly.type
_entity_poly.pdbx_seq_one_letter_code
_entity_poly.pdbx_strand_id
1 'polypeptide(L)'
;VGIFLTSSDDVVALRNGADALMRQILSAFGVNGLYWMGGVFFMGFLIVFLIQRKYWEEIEVHGDYLLLMMGESLIWSIVLYYFMSNVHVLLMNPNGSMLVQQVTLAVGAGIYEEFLFRVLLIAGIAGILGFILQWTETMKKVMAMILAAGIFSSFHFIGEYGDFFSFNV
;
A
#
# COMPACT_ATOMS: atom_id res chain seq x y z
N VAL A 1 12.33 15.19 0.97
CA VAL A 1 12.60 16.11 -0.17
C VAL A 1 11.33 16.36 -0.97
N GLY A 2 10.65 15.34 -1.53
CA GLY A 2 9.38 15.53 -2.28
C GLY A 2 8.27 16.27 -1.50
N ILE A 3 8.00 15.87 -0.25
CA ILE A 3 6.99 16.52 0.62
C ILE A 3 7.34 17.99 0.94
N PHE A 4 8.64 18.32 1.02
CA PHE A 4 9.11 19.68 1.31
C PHE A 4 9.12 20.59 0.08
N LEU A 5 8.98 20.02 -1.13
CA LEU A 5 8.95 20.74 -2.41
C LEU A 5 7.53 20.90 -2.96
N THR A 6 6.50 20.42 -2.24
CA THR A 6 5.10 20.49 -2.70
C THR A 6 4.38 21.61 -1.94
N SER A 7 3.82 22.58 -2.67
CA SER A 7 3.03 23.70 -2.14
C SER A 7 1.71 23.22 -1.51
N SER A 8 1.35 23.82 -0.37
CA SER A 8 0.21 23.43 0.49
C SER A 8 -1.16 23.35 -0.20
N ASP A 9 -1.33 24.03 -1.34
CA ASP A 9 -2.61 24.09 -2.06
C ASP A 9 -2.85 22.90 -3.01
N ASP A 10 -1.79 22.20 -3.46
CA ASP A 10 -1.90 21.02 -4.34
C ASP A 10 -2.08 19.70 -3.57
N VAL A 11 -1.98 19.76 -2.23
CA VAL A 11 -2.05 18.60 -1.33
C VAL A 11 -3.50 18.13 -1.12
N VAL A 12 -4.49 18.98 -1.41
CA VAL A 12 -5.92 18.70 -1.23
C VAL A 12 -6.46 17.75 -2.31
N ALA A 13 -5.86 17.75 -3.51
CA ALA A 13 -6.37 17.04 -4.69
C ALA A 13 -5.71 15.67 -4.97
N LEU A 14 -4.70 15.26 -4.18
CA LEU A 14 -3.90 14.06 -4.47
C LEU A 14 -3.91 13.11 -3.28
N ARG A 15 -4.95 12.27 -3.20
CA ARG A 15 -5.17 11.31 -2.13
C ARG A 15 -5.21 9.91 -2.71
N ASN A 16 -4.42 8.99 -2.15
CA ASN A 16 -4.58 7.56 -2.41
C ASN A 16 -5.71 6.98 -1.53
N GLY A 17 -6.40 5.93 -1.99
CA GLY A 17 -7.46 5.24 -1.24
C GLY A 17 -7.02 4.73 0.13
N ALA A 18 -5.82 4.14 0.23
CA ALA A 18 -5.26 3.73 1.53
C ALA A 18 -4.94 4.93 2.44
N ASP A 19 -4.37 6.01 1.90
CA ASP A 19 -4.10 7.24 2.67
C ASP A 19 -5.41 7.89 3.15
N ALA A 20 -6.46 7.89 2.33
CA ALA A 20 -7.77 8.38 2.69
C ALA A 20 -8.40 7.57 3.85
N LEU A 21 -8.38 6.23 3.76
CA LEU A 21 -8.86 5.34 4.83
C LEU A 21 -8.10 5.55 6.13
N MET A 22 -6.77 5.55 6.07
CA MET A 22 -5.94 5.68 7.26
C MET A 22 -6.17 7.04 7.95
N ARG A 23 -6.31 8.11 7.17
CA ARG A 23 -6.69 9.43 7.72
C ARG A 23 -8.09 9.45 8.32
N GLN A 24 -9.04 8.72 7.74
CA GLN A 24 -10.39 8.60 8.29
C GLN A 24 -10.41 7.82 9.61
N ILE A 25 -9.60 6.77 9.71
CA ILE A 25 -9.41 6.04 10.97
C ILE A 25 -8.79 6.97 12.01
N LEU A 26 -7.71 7.69 11.66
CA LEU A 26 -7.05 8.64 12.57
C LEU A 26 -7.96 9.81 12.99
N SER A 27 -8.78 10.34 12.07
CA SER A 27 -9.72 11.41 12.39
C SER A 27 -10.84 10.93 13.33
N ALA A 28 -11.24 9.65 13.26
CA ALA A 28 -12.15 9.05 14.23
C ALA A 28 -11.57 9.02 15.65
N PHE A 29 -10.24 8.97 15.79
CA PHE A 29 -9.54 9.12 17.07
C PHE A 29 -9.23 10.58 17.44
N GLY A 30 -9.76 11.55 16.69
CA GLY A 30 -9.56 12.99 16.94
C GLY A 30 -8.21 13.53 16.46
N VAL A 31 -7.42 12.73 15.73
CA VAL A 31 -6.10 13.12 15.22
C VAL A 31 -6.25 13.68 13.81
N ASN A 32 -6.30 15.02 13.71
CA ASN A 32 -6.45 15.73 12.44
C ASN A 32 -5.13 16.37 12.02
N GLY A 33 -4.64 16.07 10.80
CA GLY A 33 -3.47 16.72 10.20
C GLY A 33 -2.63 15.82 9.31
N LEU A 34 -2.01 16.42 8.29
CA LEU A 34 -1.25 15.71 7.24
C LEU A 34 -0.03 14.94 7.78
N TYR A 35 0.60 15.48 8.83
CA TYR A 35 1.86 14.97 9.38
C TYR A 35 1.68 13.76 10.32
N TRP A 36 0.47 13.54 10.82
CA TRP A 36 0.22 12.49 11.81
C TRP A 36 0.36 11.09 11.21
N MET A 37 0.02 10.90 9.93
CA MET A 37 0.26 9.64 9.22
C MET A 37 1.74 9.25 9.25
N GLY A 38 2.62 10.15 8.80
CA GLY A 38 4.06 9.92 8.86
C GLY A 38 4.58 9.70 10.29
N GLY A 39 4.03 10.44 11.27
CA GLY A 39 4.37 10.28 12.68
C GLY A 39 3.98 8.91 13.26
N VAL A 40 2.78 8.42 12.96
CA VAL A 40 2.30 7.09 13.41
C VAL A 40 3.12 5.97 12.78
N PHE A 41 3.41 6.05 11.48
CA PHE A 41 4.27 5.08 10.81
C PHE A 41 5.70 5.11 11.35
N PHE A 42 6.27 6.30 11.56
CA PHE A 42 7.60 6.44 12.13
C PHE A 42 7.67 5.87 13.56
N MET A 43 6.66 6.15 14.39
CA MET A 43 6.57 5.60 15.74
C MET A 43 6.39 4.08 15.73
N GLY A 44 5.49 3.57 14.88
CA GLY A 44 5.27 2.14 14.72
C GLY A 44 6.54 1.42 14.26
N PHE A 45 7.23 1.96 13.27
CA PHE A 45 8.52 1.45 12.81
C PHE A 45 9.57 1.49 13.93
N LEU A 46 9.64 2.58 14.69
CA LEU A 46 10.60 2.73 15.79
C LEU A 46 10.32 1.73 16.92
N ILE A 47 9.05 1.50 17.27
CA ILE A 47 8.66 0.49 18.27
C ILE A 47 9.06 -0.91 17.78
N VAL A 48 8.70 -1.27 16.54
CA VAL A 48 9.05 -2.56 15.95
C VAL A 48 10.57 -2.71 15.91
N PHE A 49 11.30 -1.68 15.49
CA PHE A 49 12.76 -1.66 15.47
C PHE A 49 13.37 -1.90 16.86
N LEU A 50 12.86 -1.24 17.90
CA LEU A 50 13.34 -1.42 19.27
C LEU A 50 13.07 -2.83 19.81
N ILE A 51 11.89 -3.40 19.51
CA ILE A 51 11.56 -4.78 19.88
C ILE A 51 12.47 -5.76 19.13
N GLN A 52 12.63 -5.58 17.82
CA GLN A 52 13.42 -6.45 16.96
C GLN A 52 14.90 -6.40 17.33
N ARG A 53 15.42 -5.26 17.80
CA ARG A 53 16.83 -5.08 18.19
C ARG A 53 17.32 -6.14 19.19
N LYS A 54 16.43 -6.66 20.05
CA LYS A 54 16.75 -7.71 21.01
C LYS A 54 17.03 -9.08 20.36
N TYR A 55 16.53 -9.30 19.15
CA TYR A 55 16.59 -10.57 18.42
C TYR A 55 17.58 -10.53 17.24
N TRP A 56 18.37 -9.46 17.09
CA TRP A 56 19.26 -9.26 15.93
C TRP A 56 20.37 -10.31 15.80
N GLU A 57 20.83 -10.90 16.90
CA GLU A 57 21.89 -11.92 16.86
C GLU A 57 21.43 -13.23 16.20
N GLU A 58 20.12 -13.45 16.05
CA GLU A 58 19.53 -14.66 15.47
C GLU A 58 19.03 -14.46 14.02
N ILE A 59 19.10 -13.24 13.48
CA ILE A 59 18.54 -12.92 12.16
C ILE A 59 19.64 -12.91 11.10
N GLU A 60 19.74 -14.00 10.34
CA GLU A 60 20.57 -14.04 9.13
C GLU A 60 19.86 -13.27 7.99
N VAL A 61 20.26 -12.02 7.77
CA VAL A 61 19.76 -11.20 6.66
C VAL A 61 20.45 -11.65 5.37
N HIS A 62 19.71 -12.39 4.55
CA HIS A 62 20.17 -12.85 3.24
C HIS A 62 19.92 -11.74 2.20
N GLY A 63 20.97 -10.97 1.90
CA GLY A 63 20.91 -9.86 0.94
C GLY A 63 20.53 -10.29 -0.49
N ASP A 64 20.77 -11.57 -0.84
CA ASP A 64 20.44 -12.13 -2.14
C ASP A 64 18.94 -12.08 -2.43
N TYR A 65 18.10 -12.30 -1.41
CA TYR A 65 16.65 -12.20 -1.59
C TYR A 65 16.21 -10.78 -1.95
N LEU A 66 16.86 -9.75 -1.40
CA LEU A 66 16.52 -8.36 -1.73
C LEU A 66 16.80 -8.08 -3.21
N LEU A 67 17.94 -8.55 -3.72
CA LEU A 67 18.32 -8.39 -5.13
C LEU A 67 17.39 -9.19 -6.05
N LEU A 68 17.05 -10.44 -5.66
CA LEU A 68 16.10 -11.26 -6.40
C LEU A 68 14.70 -10.62 -6.45
N MET A 69 14.17 -10.16 -5.32
CA MET A 69 12.86 -9.50 -5.25
C MET A 69 12.83 -8.21 -6.05
N MET A 70 13.92 -7.42 -6.02
CA MET A 70 14.06 -6.22 -6.84
C MET A 70 14.07 -6.57 -8.33
N GLY A 71 14.80 -7.62 -8.72
CA GLY A 71 14.82 -8.13 -10.09
C GLY A 71 13.43 -8.58 -10.57
N GLU A 72 12.74 -9.41 -9.79
CA GLU A 72 11.38 -9.86 -10.08
C GLU A 72 10.42 -8.68 -10.21
N SER A 73 10.49 -7.70 -9.31
CA SER A 73 9.63 -6.51 -9.32
C SER A 73 9.86 -5.65 -10.57
N LEU A 74 11.12 -5.50 -11.01
CA LEU A 74 11.44 -4.81 -12.26
C LEU A 74 10.87 -5.53 -13.48
N ILE A 75 10.99 -6.86 -13.52
CA ILE A 75 10.42 -7.69 -14.60
C ILE A 75 8.90 -7.51 -14.63
N TRP A 76 8.22 -7.64 -13.49
CA TRP A 76 6.77 -7.44 -13.39
C TRP A 76 6.35 -6.03 -13.79
N SER A 77 7.09 -5.01 -13.37
CA SER A 77 6.81 -3.61 -13.74
C SER A 77 6.92 -3.40 -15.25
N ILE A 78 7.92 -3.99 -15.91
CA ILE A 78 8.10 -3.89 -17.36
C ILE A 78 6.95 -4.61 -18.07
N VAL A 79 6.61 -5.82 -17.65
CA VAL A 79 5.50 -6.60 -18.22
C VAL A 79 4.18 -5.84 -18.09
N LEU A 80 3.88 -5.30 -16.91
CA LEU A 80 2.69 -4.49 -16.67
C LEU A 80 2.69 -3.20 -17.48
N TYR A 81 3.84 -2.53 -17.59
CA TYR A 81 3.98 -1.33 -18.42
C TYR A 81 3.62 -1.62 -19.88
N TYR A 82 4.18 -2.68 -20.47
CA TYR A 82 3.84 -3.06 -21.84
C TYR A 82 2.39 -3.49 -21.97
N PHE A 83 1.88 -4.28 -21.02
CA PHE A 83 0.48 -4.71 -21.01
C PHE A 83 -0.48 -3.50 -20.99
N MET A 84 -0.26 -2.56 -20.08
CA MET A 84 -1.04 -1.32 -19.95
C MET A 84 -0.83 -0.37 -21.14
N SER A 85 0.37 -0.29 -21.71
CA SER A 85 0.66 0.54 -22.87
C SER A 85 -0.09 0.09 -24.14
N ASN A 86 -0.48 -1.18 -24.23
CA ASN A 86 -1.33 -1.69 -25.31
C ASN A 86 -2.82 -1.45 -25.06
N VAL A 87 -3.20 -1.11 -23.83
CA VAL A 87 -4.55 -0.68 -23.45
C VAL A 87 -4.58 0.85 -23.54
N HIS A 88 -4.83 1.39 -24.73
CA HIS A 88 -4.88 2.84 -24.96
C HIS A 88 -5.97 3.51 -24.11
N VAL A 89 -5.60 4.08 -22.96
CA VAL A 89 -6.43 5.04 -22.21
C VAL A 89 -5.57 6.23 -21.73
N LEU A 90 -5.51 7.22 -22.62
CA LEU A 90 -5.79 8.64 -22.38
C LEU A 90 -4.95 9.56 -21.48
N LEU A 91 -3.79 9.22 -20.91
CA LEU A 91 -3.07 10.20 -20.05
C LEU A 91 -1.53 10.22 -20.18
N MET A 92 -1.00 10.07 -21.39
CA MET A 92 0.44 10.22 -21.63
C MET A 92 0.78 11.64 -22.07
N ASN A 93 0.92 12.56 -21.11
CA ASN A 93 1.70 13.78 -21.30
C ASN A 93 2.40 14.18 -19.99
N PRO A 94 3.65 13.75 -19.76
CA PRO A 94 4.37 14.15 -18.56
C PRO A 94 5.11 15.46 -18.81
N ASN A 95 4.60 16.55 -18.24
CA ASN A 95 5.43 17.71 -17.92
C ASN A 95 6.37 17.35 -16.76
N GLY A 96 7.64 17.77 -16.83
CA GLY A 96 8.71 17.29 -15.92
C GLY A 96 8.48 17.51 -14.41
N SER A 97 7.69 18.50 -14.00
CA SER A 97 7.32 18.72 -12.60
C SER A 97 6.27 17.73 -12.09
N MET A 98 5.34 17.30 -12.96
CA MET A 98 4.31 16.30 -12.62
C MET A 98 4.91 14.91 -12.42
N LEU A 99 6.02 14.59 -13.09
CA LEU A 99 6.65 13.27 -13.00
C LEU A 99 7.22 12.99 -11.59
N VAL A 100 7.90 13.96 -10.97
CA VAL A 100 8.43 13.81 -9.60
C VAL A 100 7.30 13.67 -8.58
N GLN A 101 6.20 14.40 -8.78
CA GLN A 101 5.01 14.31 -7.94
C GLN A 101 4.33 12.95 -8.10
N GLN A 102 4.13 12.47 -9.33
CA GLN A 102 3.56 11.14 -9.63
C GLN A 102 4.40 10.00 -9.05
N VAL A 103 5.73 10.07 -9.15
CA VAL A 103 6.62 9.08 -8.55
C VAL A 103 6.53 9.11 -7.02
N THR A 104 6.56 10.31 -6.42
CA THR A 104 6.43 10.45 -4.96
C THR A 104 5.08 9.90 -4.46
N LEU A 105 4.01 10.14 -5.22
CA LEU A 105 2.68 9.62 -4.93
C LEU A 105 2.59 8.11 -5.11
N ALA A 106 3.11 7.56 -6.20
CA ALA A 106 3.11 6.12 -6.44
C ALA A 106 3.89 5.37 -5.36
N VAL A 107 5.05 5.90 -4.95
CA VAL A 107 5.84 5.31 -3.86
C VAL A 107 5.12 5.43 -2.51
N GLY A 108 4.57 6.61 -2.19
CA GLY A 108 3.82 6.81 -0.96
C GLY A 108 2.56 5.94 -0.90
N ALA A 109 1.80 5.88 -2.00
CA ALA A 109 0.63 5.06 -2.19
C ALA A 109 0.94 3.58 -1.95
N GLY A 110 2.00 3.07 -2.60
CA GLY A 110 2.42 1.68 -2.48
C GLY A 110 2.78 1.30 -1.04
N ILE A 111 3.52 2.14 -0.30
CA ILE A 111 3.88 1.85 1.09
C ILE A 111 2.63 1.74 1.98
N TYR A 112 1.69 2.68 1.86
CA TYR A 112 0.48 2.67 2.68
C TYR A 112 -0.44 1.50 2.35
N GLU A 113 -0.60 1.19 1.06
CA GLU A 113 -1.39 0.04 0.62
C GLU A 113 -0.79 -1.29 1.08
N GLU A 114 0.52 -1.47 0.89
CA GLU A 114 1.22 -2.69 1.26
C GLU A 114 1.08 -2.95 2.77
N PHE A 115 1.29 -1.92 3.59
CA PHE A 115 1.15 -2.04 5.04
C PHE A 115 -0.30 -2.36 5.46
N LEU A 116 -1.28 -1.61 4.97
CA LEU A 116 -2.67 -1.79 5.37
C LEU A 116 -3.25 -3.12 4.87
N PHE A 117 -3.11 -3.40 3.57
CA PHE A 117 -3.78 -4.52 2.93
C PHE A 117 -3.00 -5.82 3.00
N ARG A 118 -1.66 -5.79 3.01
CA ARG A 118 -0.88 -7.04 3.09
C ARG A 118 -0.40 -7.36 4.48
N VAL A 119 0.11 -6.38 5.23
CA VAL A 119 0.59 -6.65 6.58
C VAL A 119 -0.60 -6.75 7.53
N LEU A 120 -1.36 -5.67 7.72
CA LEU A 120 -2.42 -5.65 8.74
C LEU A 120 -3.61 -6.53 8.38
N LEU A 121 -4.15 -6.41 7.16
CA LEU A 121 -5.39 -7.09 6.80
C LEU A 121 -5.20 -8.62 6.66
N ILE A 122 -4.13 -9.09 6.01
CA ILE A 122 -3.88 -10.54 5.91
C ILE A 122 -3.62 -11.14 7.29
N ALA A 123 -2.78 -10.53 8.14
CA ALA A 123 -2.56 -11.07 9.49
C ALA A 123 -3.82 -11.01 10.34
N GLY A 124 -4.62 -9.94 10.23
CA GLY A 124 -5.90 -9.79 10.92
C GLY A 124 -6.89 -10.89 10.53
N ILE A 125 -7.14 -11.08 9.23
CA ILE A 125 -8.04 -12.12 8.73
C ILE A 125 -7.50 -13.52 9.08
N ALA A 126 -6.20 -13.77 8.90
CA ALA A 126 -5.60 -15.05 9.25
C ALA A 126 -5.73 -15.36 10.75
N GLY A 127 -5.57 -14.37 11.62
CA GLY A 127 -5.77 -14.48 13.05
C GLY A 127 -7.22 -14.81 13.41
N ILE A 128 -8.19 -14.13 12.80
CA ILE A 128 -9.63 -14.39 12.99
C ILE A 128 -10.01 -15.78 12.49
N LEU A 129 -9.59 -16.16 11.28
CA LEU A 129 -9.83 -17.49 10.72
C LEU A 129 -9.18 -18.57 11.58
N GLY A 130 -7.98 -18.31 12.10
CA GLY A 130 -7.28 -19.22 12.99
C GLY A 130 -7.97 -19.40 14.34
N PHE A 131 -8.52 -18.32 14.89
CA PHE A 131 -9.23 -18.34 16.14
C PHE A 131 -10.59 -19.05 16.03
N ILE A 132 -11.35 -18.77 14.96
CA ILE A 132 -12.72 -19.28 14.79
C ILE A 132 -12.73 -20.70 14.21
N LEU A 133 -11.98 -20.93 13.13
CA LEU A 133 -12.13 -22.13 12.29
C LEU A 133 -11.03 -23.17 12.54
N GLN A 134 -9.99 -22.83 13.30
CA GLN A 134 -8.87 -23.73 13.65
C GLN A 134 -8.28 -24.51 12.46
N TRP A 135 -8.28 -23.90 11.27
CA TRP A 135 -7.77 -24.53 10.05
C TRP A 135 -6.26 -24.85 10.12
N THR A 136 -5.71 -25.49 9.09
CA THR A 136 -4.26 -25.62 8.96
C THR A 136 -3.63 -24.25 8.69
N GLU A 137 -2.38 -24.05 9.11
CA GLU A 137 -1.67 -22.77 8.93
C GLU A 137 -1.66 -22.29 7.47
N THR A 138 -1.44 -23.21 6.54
CA THR A 138 -1.46 -22.91 5.10
C THR A 138 -2.84 -22.45 4.65
N MET A 139 -3.91 -23.13 5.05
CA MET A 139 -5.27 -22.81 4.63
C MET A 139 -5.72 -21.45 5.18
N LYS A 140 -5.40 -21.13 6.44
CA LYS A 140 -5.70 -19.81 7.03
C LYS A 140 -5.05 -18.69 6.22
N LYS A 141 -3.76 -18.84 5.91
CA LYS A 141 -2.98 -17.81 5.20
C LYS A 141 -3.46 -17.61 3.76
N VAL A 142 -3.71 -18.71 3.04
CA VAL A 142 -4.23 -18.64 1.66
C VAL A 142 -5.61 -17.99 1.64
N MET A 143 -6.51 -18.41 2.51
CA MET A 143 -7.85 -17.83 2.56
C MET A 143 -7.85 -16.37 3.02
N ALA A 144 -7.00 -16.01 3.98
CA ALA A 144 -6.81 -14.62 4.38
C ALA A 144 -6.27 -13.75 3.24
N MET A 145 -5.31 -14.27 2.47
CA MET A 145 -4.77 -13.59 1.30
C MET A 145 -5.84 -13.35 0.24
N ILE A 146 -6.65 -14.36 -0.10
CA ILE A 146 -7.73 -14.24 -1.09
C ILE A 146 -8.77 -13.20 -0.63
N LEU A 147 -9.18 -13.25 0.63
CA LEU A 147 -10.15 -12.29 1.18
C LEU A 147 -9.58 -10.87 1.21
N ALA A 148 -8.33 -10.69 1.64
CA ALA A 148 -7.66 -9.40 1.63
C ALA A 148 -7.54 -8.82 0.22
N ALA A 149 -7.21 -9.66 -0.78
CA ALA A 149 -7.16 -9.26 -2.18
C ALA A 149 -8.53 -8.82 -2.72
N GLY A 150 -9.60 -9.55 -2.37
CA GLY A 150 -10.96 -9.17 -2.74
C GLY A 150 -11.40 -7.82 -2.14
N ILE A 151 -11.07 -7.59 -0.87
CA ILE A 151 -11.32 -6.31 -0.18
C ILE A 151 -10.50 -5.18 -0.85
N PHE A 152 -9.22 -5.40 -1.09
CA PHE A 152 -8.34 -4.43 -1.76
C PHE A 152 -8.85 -4.04 -3.15
N SER A 153 -9.28 -5.02 -3.95
CA SER A 153 -9.89 -4.77 -5.25
C SER A 153 -11.18 -3.97 -5.12
N SER A 154 -12.04 -4.29 -4.15
CA SER A 154 -13.30 -3.59 -3.91
C SER A 154 -13.10 -2.11 -3.59
N PHE A 155 -12.01 -1.74 -2.90
CA PHE A 155 -11.70 -0.34 -2.59
C PHE A 155 -11.41 0.54 -3.81
N HIS A 156 -11.03 -0.04 -4.95
CA HIS A 156 -10.84 0.71 -6.19
C HIS A 156 -12.18 1.14 -6.83
N PHE A 157 -13.29 0.51 -6.42
CA PHE A 157 -14.63 0.83 -6.93
C PHE A 157 -15.43 1.76 -6.00
N ILE A 158 -14.84 2.22 -4.89
CA ILE A 158 -15.53 3.04 -3.86
C ILE A 158 -14.98 4.47 -3.89
N GLY A 159 -15.82 5.47 -4.22
CA GLY A 159 -15.50 6.90 -4.15
C GLY A 159 -16.03 7.72 -5.34
N GLU A 160 -15.89 9.05 -5.31
CA GLU A 160 -16.29 9.96 -6.40
C GLU A 160 -15.51 9.74 -7.72
N TYR A 161 -14.35 9.07 -7.64
CA TYR A 161 -13.52 8.63 -8.78
C TYR A 161 -13.47 7.09 -8.91
N GLY A 162 -14.36 6.36 -8.23
CA GLY A 162 -14.48 4.92 -8.43
C GLY A 162 -15.04 4.65 -9.81
N ASP A 163 -14.43 3.73 -10.56
CA ASP A 163 -14.96 3.32 -11.85
C ASP A 163 -16.40 2.80 -11.65
N PHE A 164 -17.36 3.40 -12.36
CA PHE A 164 -18.72 2.85 -12.39
C PHE A 164 -18.64 1.44 -12.95
N PHE A 165 -19.09 0.46 -12.16
CA PHE A 165 -19.21 -0.91 -12.61
C PHE A 165 -20.21 -0.97 -13.78
N SER A 166 -19.68 -1.00 -15.00
CA SER A 166 -20.46 -1.04 -16.24
C SER A 166 -20.16 -2.36 -16.95
N PHE A 167 -21.01 -3.36 -16.75
CA PHE A 167 -21.09 -4.54 -17.61
C PHE A 167 -21.87 -4.18 -18.88
N ASN A 168 -21.25 -3.45 -19.80
CA ASN A 168 -21.70 -3.41 -21.19
C ASN A 168 -20.70 -4.23 -22.00
N VAL A 169 -21.11 -5.46 -22.30
CA VAL A 169 -20.48 -6.33 -23.31
C VAL A 169 -20.93 -5.86 -24.69
#